data_AF-A0AAD5JFC8-F1
#
_entry.id   AF-A0AAD5JFC8-F1
#
_cell.length_a   1.000
_cell.length_b   1.000
_cell.length_c   1.000
_cell.angle_alpha   90.00
_cell.angle_beta   90.00
_cell.angle_gamma   90.00
#
_symmetry.space_group_name_H-M   'P 1'
#
loop_
_entity.id
_entity.type
_entity.pdbx_description
1 polymer ?
#
loop_
_entity_poly.entity_id
_entity_poly.type
_entity_poly.pdbx_seq_one_letter_code
_entity_poly.pdbx_strand_id
1 'polypeptide(L)'
;MKNAEGRTPRELFTVELKILLHSGEKWMKNTATSCMIVATLIATMVSSAAFIVPSGNNEKTGIPIHLIETAFHVFAISDAIALSFYSISILMFLSIHTSAILPLIHKLMKHSARAARPAAGLCADLASAIFSGCAKNGFALVRPPGHHASVRQSMGFCLHNNAAVAALVAQTAGVKKVLIVDRDVHHGNGTQEIFEQNKSMPWTYL
;
A
#
# COMPACT_ATOMS: atom_id res chain seq x y z
N MET A 1 -23.78 18.45 10.07
CA MET A 1 -24.26 17.06 10.14
C MET A 1 -23.42 16.26 11.11
N LYS A 2 -24.04 15.46 11.98
CA LYS A 2 -23.40 14.54 12.93
C LYS A 2 -23.94 13.13 12.66
N ASN A 3 -23.14 12.09 12.88
CA ASN A 3 -23.63 10.71 12.78
C ASN A 3 -24.57 10.38 13.96
N ALA A 4 -25.14 9.17 13.99
CA ALA A 4 -26.01 8.70 15.08
C ALA A 4 -25.34 8.73 16.47
N GLU A 5 -24.00 8.75 16.51
CA GLU A 5 -23.18 8.83 17.72
C GLU A 5 -22.83 10.28 18.09
N GLY A 6 -23.40 11.27 17.41
CA GLY A 6 -23.15 12.70 17.67
C GLY A 6 -21.79 13.22 17.18
N ARG A 7 -21.02 12.42 16.45
CA ARG A 7 -19.70 12.79 15.92
C ARG A 7 -19.82 13.53 14.60
N THR A 8 -19.04 14.59 14.44
CA THR A 8 -18.87 15.28 13.16
C THR A 8 -18.01 14.44 12.20
N PRO A 9 -18.13 14.63 10.88
CA PRO A 9 -17.26 13.96 9.90
C PRO A 9 -15.76 14.17 10.18
N ARG A 10 -15.39 15.34 10.71
CA ARG A 10 -14.01 15.66 11.07
C ARG A 10 -13.52 14.84 12.26
N GLU A 11 -14.36 14.66 13.27
CA GLU A 11 -14.03 13.85 14.45
C GLU A 11 -13.93 12.37 14.06
N LEU A 12 -14.92 11.85 13.34
CA LEU A 12 -14.92 10.46 12.87
C LEU A 12 -13.67 10.16 12.05
N PHE A 13 -13.36 11.02 11.07
CA PHE A 13 -12.15 10.88 10.26
C PHE A 13 -10.87 10.92 11.11
N THR A 14 -10.81 11.78 12.13
CA THR A 14 -9.59 11.91 12.96
C THR A 14 -9.37 10.66 13.81
N VAL A 15 -10.46 10.04 14.30
CA VAL A 15 -10.40 8.76 15.03
C VAL A 15 -9.98 7.64 14.10
N GLU A 16 -10.65 7.47 12.95
CA GLU A 16 -10.32 6.43 11.97
C GLU A 16 -8.89 6.57 11.46
N LEU A 17 -8.46 7.81 11.19
CA LEU A 17 -7.08 8.06 10.78
C LEU A 17 -6.08 7.59 11.83
N LYS A 18 -6.32 7.80 13.12
CA LYS A 18 -5.40 7.32 14.17
C LYS A 18 -5.32 5.80 14.17
N ILE A 19 -6.45 5.12 14.00
CA ILE A 19 -6.51 3.65 13.93
C ILE A 19 -5.74 3.16 12.71
N LEU A 20 -5.99 3.73 11.53
CA LEU A 20 -5.31 3.38 10.29
C LEU A 20 -3.80 3.66 10.34
N LEU A 21 -3.38 4.79 10.93
CA LEU A 21 -1.96 5.10 11.14
C LEU A 21 -1.28 4.04 12.00
N HIS A 22 -1.91 3.65 13.11
CA HIS A 22 -1.36 2.65 14.02
C HIS A 22 -1.31 1.25 13.37
N SER A 23 -2.38 0.85 12.69
CA SER A 23 -2.43 -0.42 11.96
C SER A 23 -1.43 -0.46 10.82
N GLY A 24 -1.28 0.64 10.06
CA GLY A 24 -0.30 0.77 8.99
C GLY A 24 1.14 0.70 9.49
N GLU A 25 1.43 1.37 10.61
CA GLU A 25 2.74 1.27 11.29
C GLU A 25 3.03 -0.17 11.70
N LYS A 26 2.07 -0.85 12.35
CA LYS A 26 2.22 -2.24 12.78
C LYS A 26 2.43 -3.19 11.60
N TRP A 27 1.61 -3.04 10.55
CA TRP A 27 1.72 -3.85 9.34
C TRP A 27 3.11 -3.68 8.69
N MET A 28 3.57 -2.45 8.55
CA MET A 28 4.87 -2.17 7.95
C MET A 28 6.02 -2.73 8.78
N LYS A 29 5.97 -2.62 10.12
CA LYS A 29 6.94 -3.25 11.01
C LYS A 29 6.94 -4.77 10.87
N ASN A 30 5.77 -5.40 10.86
CA ASN A 30 5.64 -6.85 10.70
C ASN A 30 6.19 -7.32 9.35
N THR A 31 5.85 -6.62 8.26
CA THR A 31 6.38 -6.92 6.91
C THR A 31 7.90 -6.75 6.88
N ALA A 32 8.43 -5.67 7.45
CA ALA A 32 9.88 -5.46 7.54
C ALA A 32 10.58 -6.57 8.33
N THR A 33 10.01 -7.03 9.46
CA THR A 33 10.52 -8.19 10.21
C THR A 33 10.56 -9.45 9.35
N SER A 34 9.45 -9.78 8.68
CA SER A 34 9.39 -10.99 7.84
C SER A 34 10.42 -10.94 6.72
N CYS A 35 10.55 -9.80 6.03
CA CYS A 35 11.56 -9.62 4.98
C CYS A 35 12.99 -9.69 5.54
N MET A 36 13.23 -9.14 6.73
CA MET A 36 14.53 -9.21 7.40
C MET A 36 14.91 -10.65 7.77
N ILE A 37 13.96 -11.44 8.30
CA ILE A 37 14.22 -12.87 8.61
C ILE A 37 14.60 -13.62 7.34
N VAL A 38 13.86 -13.43 6.24
CA VAL A 38 14.17 -14.06 4.95
C VAL A 38 15.55 -13.63 4.44
N ALA A 39 15.86 -12.33 4.49
CA ALA A 39 17.17 -11.82 4.07
C ALA A 39 18.32 -12.39 4.92
N THR A 40 18.14 -12.50 6.23
CA THR A 40 19.13 -13.08 7.16
C THR A 40 19.32 -14.58 6.93
N LEU A 41 18.24 -15.34 6.66
CA LEU A 41 18.33 -16.76 6.31
C LEU A 41 19.13 -16.96 5.03
N ILE A 42 18.82 -16.19 3.99
CA ILE A 42 19.54 -16.26 2.71
C ILE A 42 21.01 -15.86 2.89
N ALA A 43 21.30 -14.79 3.64
CA ALA A 43 22.66 -14.35 3.93
C ALA A 43 23.46 -15.44 4.68
N THR A 44 22.85 -16.16 5.61
CA THR A 44 23.48 -17.29 6.31
C THR A 44 23.81 -18.44 5.36
N MET A 45 22.91 -18.76 4.43
CA MET A 45 23.13 -19.81 3.43
C MET A 45 24.25 -19.46 2.45
N VAL A 46 24.26 -18.23 1.94
CA VAL A 46 25.27 -17.71 1.00
C VAL A 46 26.64 -17.62 1.69
N SER A 47 26.69 -17.06 2.89
CA SER A 47 27.92 -17.01 3.70
C SER A 47 28.50 -18.40 3.98
N SER A 48 27.65 -19.40 4.25
CA SER A 48 28.12 -20.79 4.42
C SER A 48 28.72 -21.37 3.13
N ALA A 49 28.16 -21.03 1.96
CA ALA A 49 28.71 -21.43 0.67
C ALA A 49 30.08 -20.78 0.39
N ALA A 50 30.31 -19.55 0.87
CA ALA A 50 31.61 -18.88 0.78
C ALA A 50 32.74 -19.64 1.50
N PHE A 51 32.43 -20.29 2.63
CA PHE A 51 33.41 -21.06 3.40
C PHE A 51 33.55 -22.53 2.96
N ILE A 52 32.53 -23.08 2.30
CA ILE A 52 32.56 -24.42 1.71
C ILE A 52 33.03 -24.28 0.26
N VAL A 53 34.33 -24.04 0.09
CA VAL A 53 34.98 -24.03 -1.23
C VAL A 53 34.70 -25.36 -1.93
N PRO A 54 34.08 -25.38 -3.12
CA PRO A 54 33.90 -26.59 -3.89
C PRO A 54 35.27 -27.27 -4.11
N SER A 55 35.43 -28.49 -3.60
CA SER A 55 36.67 -29.29 -3.60
C SER A 55 37.77 -28.97 -2.57
N GLY A 56 37.54 -28.03 -1.65
CA GLY A 56 38.43 -27.79 -0.50
C GLY A 56 39.77 -27.10 -0.83
N ASN A 57 40.63 -27.04 0.18
CA ASN A 57 41.94 -26.38 0.12
C ASN A 57 43.07 -27.40 0.11
N ASN A 58 44.18 -27.05 -0.55
CA ASN A 58 45.39 -27.87 -0.55
C ASN A 58 46.02 -27.88 0.86
N GLU A 59 46.20 -29.06 1.44
CA GLU A 59 46.71 -29.25 2.81
C GLU A 59 48.10 -28.64 3.06
N LYS A 60 48.91 -28.46 2.01
CA LYS A 60 50.28 -27.92 2.12
C LYS A 60 50.36 -26.41 1.92
N THR A 61 49.47 -25.83 1.13
CA THR A 61 49.54 -24.40 0.74
C THR A 61 48.37 -23.58 1.27
N GLY A 62 47.27 -24.21 1.71
CA GLY A 62 46.04 -23.55 2.14
C GLY A 62 45.23 -22.92 1.02
N ILE A 63 45.67 -23.04 -0.24
CA ILE A 63 45.04 -22.43 -1.41
C ILE A 63 43.92 -23.35 -1.94
N PRO A 64 42.77 -22.80 -2.39
CA PRO A 64 41.72 -23.56 -3.07
C PRO A 64 42.26 -24.43 -4.21
N ILE A 65 41.88 -25.71 -4.25
CA ILE A 65 42.41 -26.69 -5.22
C ILE A 65 42.03 -26.30 -6.67
N HIS A 66 40.89 -25.66 -6.87
CA HIS A 66 40.40 -25.21 -8.19
C HIS A 66 40.57 -23.70 -8.43
N LEU A 67 41.54 -23.05 -7.78
CA LEU A 67 41.72 -21.59 -7.91
C LEU A 67 41.89 -21.12 -9.36
N ILE A 68 42.44 -21.95 -10.25
CA ILE A 68 42.71 -21.60 -11.65
C ILE A 68 41.47 -21.80 -12.54
N GLU A 69 40.48 -22.57 -12.09
CA GLU A 69 39.28 -22.86 -12.88
C GLU A 69 38.40 -21.61 -13.04
N THR A 70 37.90 -21.38 -14.25
CA THR A 70 36.99 -20.26 -14.53
C THR A 70 35.68 -20.39 -13.73
N ALA A 71 35.21 -21.62 -13.53
CA ALA A 71 34.00 -21.89 -12.73
C ALA A 71 34.15 -21.40 -11.28
N PHE A 72 35.34 -21.52 -10.69
CA PHE A 72 35.61 -21.06 -9.33
C PHE A 72 35.55 -19.53 -9.20
N HIS A 73 36.10 -18.80 -10.18
CA HIS A 73 36.03 -17.34 -10.20
C HIS A 73 34.60 -16.82 -10.38
N VAL A 74 33.82 -17.43 -11.28
CA VAL A 74 32.40 -17.07 -11.48
C VAL A 74 31.60 -17.30 -10.20
N PHE A 75 31.83 -18.43 -9.52
CA PHE A 75 31.22 -18.72 -8.23
C PHE A 75 31.58 -17.67 -7.16
N ALA A 76 32.88 -17.39 -6.97
CA ALA A 76 33.35 -16.45 -5.96
C ALA A 76 32.85 -15.00 -6.20
N ILE A 77 32.82 -14.54 -7.44
CA ILE A 77 32.28 -13.22 -7.80
C ILE A 77 30.77 -13.17 -7.55
N SER A 78 30.04 -14.21 -7.96
CA SER A 78 28.59 -14.29 -7.73
C SER A 78 28.25 -14.26 -6.23
N ASP A 79 29.02 -14.98 -5.41
CA ASP A 79 28.83 -15.03 -3.97
C ASP A 79 29.09 -13.66 -3.30
N ALA A 80 30.17 -12.98 -3.68
CA ALA A 80 30.50 -11.64 -3.18
C ALA A 80 29.45 -10.58 -3.57
N ILE A 81 28.96 -10.63 -4.81
CA ILE A 81 27.87 -9.75 -5.27
C ILE A 81 26.61 -10.01 -4.45
N ALA A 82 26.23 -11.28 -4.27
CA ALA A 82 25.05 -11.66 -3.52
C ALA A 82 25.13 -11.15 -2.07
N LEU A 83 26.26 -11.35 -1.38
CA LEU A 83 26.49 -10.88 -0.01
C LEU A 83 26.34 -9.35 0.14
N SER A 84 26.79 -8.60 -0.87
CA SER A 84 26.66 -7.13 -0.91
C SER A 84 25.19 -6.70 -0.99
N PHE A 85 24.41 -7.29 -1.90
CA PHE A 85 22.97 -7.01 -2.02
C PHE A 85 22.19 -7.40 -0.76
N TYR A 86 22.52 -8.52 -0.13
CA TYR A 86 21.88 -8.93 1.13
C TYR A 86 22.18 -7.99 2.28
N SER A 87 23.42 -7.52 2.40
CA SER A 87 23.82 -6.57 3.44
C SER A 87 23.05 -5.25 3.30
N ILE A 88 22.91 -4.74 2.06
CA ILE A 88 22.11 -3.55 1.75
C ILE A 88 20.63 -3.78 2.12
N SER A 89 20.07 -4.93 1.75
CA SER A 89 18.68 -5.29 2.08
C SER A 89 18.42 -5.34 3.58
N ILE A 90 19.29 -5.99 4.36
CA ILE A 90 19.18 -6.07 5.82
C ILE A 90 19.24 -4.68 6.43
N LEU A 91 20.19 -3.83 6.00
CA LEU A 91 20.32 -2.45 6.49
C LEU A 91 19.08 -1.62 6.15
N MET A 92 18.50 -1.78 4.96
CA MET A 92 17.24 -1.12 4.60
C MET A 92 16.09 -1.55 5.50
N PHE A 93 15.89 -2.85 5.75
CA PHE A 93 14.81 -3.31 6.65
C PHE A 93 15.07 -2.94 8.12
N LEU A 94 16.33 -2.93 8.57
CA LEU A 94 16.71 -2.46 9.91
C LEU A 94 16.46 -0.95 10.07
N SER A 95 16.61 -0.18 8.99
CA SER A 95 16.26 1.24 8.96
C SER A 95 14.76 1.50 9.16
N ILE A 96 13.90 0.57 8.74
CA ILE A 96 12.45 0.63 8.96
C ILE A 96 12.10 0.35 10.42
N HIS A 97 12.87 -0.51 11.09
CA HIS A 97 12.71 -0.81 12.52
C HIS A 97 13.29 0.28 13.43
N THR A 98 14.34 0.96 13.00
CA THR A 98 14.91 2.08 13.74
C THR A 98 14.01 3.31 13.61
N SER A 99 13.75 3.96 14.75
CA SER A 99 12.81 5.07 14.91
C SER A 99 13.12 6.33 14.09
N ALA A 100 14.18 6.34 13.28
CA ALA A 100 14.57 7.48 12.45
C ALA A 100 13.62 7.70 11.26
N ILE A 101 13.10 6.64 10.64
CA ILE A 101 12.21 6.73 9.47
C ILE A 101 10.73 6.81 9.90
N LEU A 102 10.39 6.30 11.08
CA LEU A 102 9.03 6.28 11.58
C LEU A 102 8.34 7.67 11.64
N PRO A 103 9.00 8.76 12.07
CA PRO A 103 8.44 10.12 12.02
C PRO A 103 8.13 10.57 10.60
N LEU A 104 8.97 10.22 9.62
CA LEU A 104 8.78 10.56 8.21
C LEU A 104 7.56 9.81 7.65
N ILE A 105 7.42 8.53 7.95
CA ILE A 105 6.30 7.71 7.50
C ILE A 105 4.99 8.18 8.15
N HIS A 106 5.00 8.46 9.46
CA HIS A 106 3.85 9.04 10.14
C HIS A 106 3.43 10.38 9.52
N LYS A 107 4.39 11.23 9.16
CA LYS A 107 4.14 12.50 8.49
C LYS A 107 3.54 12.27 7.09
N LEU A 108 4.12 11.36 6.31
CA LEU A 108 3.64 10.98 4.98
C LEU A 108 2.19 10.48 5.04
N MET A 109 1.91 9.52 5.93
CA MET A 109 0.57 8.96 6.09
C MET A 109 -0.45 10.02 6.53
N LYS A 110 -0.08 10.93 7.43
CA LYS A 110 -0.91 12.09 7.81
C LYS A 110 -1.24 12.98 6.63
N HIS A 111 -0.25 13.29 5.78
CA HIS A 111 -0.48 14.10 4.57
C HIS A 111 -1.37 13.38 3.56
N SER A 112 -1.14 12.08 3.31
CA SER A 112 -1.96 11.26 2.42
C SER A 112 -3.41 11.21 2.87
N ALA A 113 -3.65 11.01 4.17
CA ALA A 113 -4.99 11.04 4.72
C ALA A 113 -5.63 12.43 4.65
N ARG A 114 -4.86 13.49 4.89
CA ARG A 114 -5.35 14.87 4.71
C ARG A 114 -5.72 15.15 3.25
N ALA A 115 -5.01 14.59 2.27
CA ALA A 115 -5.31 14.70 0.84
C ALA A 115 -6.52 13.87 0.40
N ALA A 116 -6.81 12.75 1.06
CA ALA A 116 -7.99 11.92 0.78
C ALA A 116 -9.34 12.65 1.04
N ARG A 117 -9.36 13.65 1.93
CA ARG A 117 -10.57 14.46 2.19
C ARG A 117 -10.95 15.40 1.04
N PRO A 118 -10.07 16.30 0.56
CA PRO A 118 -10.39 17.14 -0.58
C PRO A 118 -10.60 16.33 -1.87
N ALA A 119 -9.97 15.16 -2.03
CA ALA A 119 -10.26 14.25 -3.14
C ALA A 119 -11.74 13.81 -3.16
N ALA A 120 -12.24 13.26 -2.04
CA ALA A 120 -13.63 12.87 -1.92
C ALA A 120 -14.59 14.08 -1.94
N GLY A 121 -14.19 15.20 -1.35
CA GLY A 121 -14.95 16.45 -1.35
C GLY A 121 -15.14 17.02 -2.77
N LEU A 122 -14.10 17.04 -3.59
CA LEU A 122 -14.19 17.50 -4.97
C LEU A 122 -15.13 16.62 -5.81
N CYS A 123 -15.09 15.30 -5.60
CA CYS A 123 -16.04 14.37 -6.23
C CYS A 123 -17.49 14.63 -5.76
N ALA A 124 -17.70 14.92 -4.47
CA ALA A 124 -19.01 15.25 -3.91
C ALA A 124 -19.55 16.59 -4.46
N ASP A 125 -18.72 17.63 -4.48
CA ASP A 125 -19.09 18.96 -4.98
C ASP A 125 -19.38 18.91 -6.48
N LEU A 126 -18.58 18.17 -7.25
CA LEU A 126 -18.81 17.96 -8.67
C LEU A 126 -20.12 17.21 -8.94
N ALA A 127 -20.38 16.14 -8.19
CA ALA A 127 -21.66 15.43 -8.26
C ALA A 127 -22.81 16.39 -7.97
N SER A 128 -22.75 17.13 -6.86
CA SER A 128 -23.78 18.11 -6.48
C SER A 128 -24.01 19.15 -7.57
N ALA A 129 -22.96 19.73 -8.14
CA ALA A 129 -23.05 20.73 -9.21
C ALA A 129 -23.67 20.18 -10.50
N ILE A 130 -23.42 18.92 -10.85
CA ILE A 130 -24.03 18.27 -12.00
C ILE A 130 -25.51 18.01 -11.73
N PHE A 131 -25.85 17.48 -10.56
CA PHE A 131 -27.24 17.13 -10.22
C PHE A 131 -28.12 18.36 -9.97
N SER A 132 -27.56 19.47 -9.48
CA SER A 132 -28.28 20.75 -9.34
C SER A 132 -28.49 21.47 -10.67
N GLY A 133 -27.96 20.95 -11.78
CA GLY A 133 -28.03 21.58 -13.09
C GLY A 133 -27.05 22.74 -13.27
N CYS A 134 -26.14 22.99 -12.32
CA CYS A 134 -25.10 24.01 -12.45
C CYS A 134 -24.02 23.62 -13.47
N ALA A 135 -23.86 22.33 -13.76
CA ALA A 135 -22.99 21.82 -14.80
C ALA A 135 -23.65 20.66 -15.55
N LYS A 136 -23.35 20.51 -16.86
CA LYS A 136 -23.86 19.39 -17.67
C LYS A 136 -23.08 18.09 -17.41
N ASN A 137 -21.78 18.21 -17.19
CA ASN A 137 -20.84 17.12 -16.93
C ASN A 137 -19.60 17.68 -16.21
N GLY A 138 -18.67 16.80 -15.86
CA GLY A 138 -17.44 17.22 -15.20
C GLY A 138 -16.41 16.11 -15.07
N PHE A 139 -15.19 16.48 -14.75
CA PHE A 139 -14.07 15.57 -14.53
C PHE A 139 -13.35 15.91 -13.22
N ALA A 140 -13.29 14.95 -12.30
CA ALA A 140 -12.61 15.10 -11.02
C ALA A 140 -11.18 14.55 -11.11
N LEU A 141 -10.19 15.42 -11.27
CA LEU A 141 -8.76 15.05 -11.23
C LEU A 141 -8.27 15.00 -9.78
N VAL A 142 -8.42 13.84 -9.14
CA VAL A 142 -8.16 13.68 -7.70
C VAL A 142 -7.13 12.61 -7.39
N ARG A 143 -6.38 12.82 -6.30
CA ARG A 143 -5.48 11.83 -5.69
C ARG A 143 -5.57 11.96 -4.17
N PRO A 144 -5.60 10.86 -3.40
CA PRO A 144 -5.53 9.43 -3.77
C PRO A 144 -6.78 8.88 -4.51
N PRO A 145 -6.67 7.74 -5.22
CA PRO A 145 -7.80 7.03 -5.84
C PRO A 145 -8.74 6.44 -4.78
N GLY A 146 -9.83 5.77 -5.23
CA GLY A 146 -10.87 5.30 -4.30
C GLY A 146 -11.50 3.92 -4.50
N HIS A 147 -11.48 3.32 -5.69
CA HIS A 147 -12.35 2.17 -5.99
C HIS A 147 -12.06 0.86 -5.21
N HIS A 148 -10.89 0.74 -4.58
CA HIS A 148 -10.54 -0.39 -3.70
C HIS A 148 -10.88 -0.15 -2.22
N ALA A 149 -11.19 1.10 -1.82
CA ALA A 149 -11.54 1.39 -0.43
C ALA A 149 -12.95 0.84 -0.14
N SER A 150 -13.05 -0.01 0.88
CA SER A 150 -14.31 -0.61 1.31
C SER A 150 -14.94 0.17 2.47
N VAL A 151 -16.03 -0.38 3.04
CA VAL A 151 -16.73 0.21 4.19
C VAL A 151 -15.82 0.32 5.42
N ARG A 152 -14.88 -0.62 5.59
CA ARG A 152 -14.05 -0.74 6.80
C ARG A 152 -12.55 -0.75 6.56
N GLN A 153 -12.12 -0.75 5.30
CA GLN A 153 -10.70 -0.95 4.98
C GLN A 153 -10.23 -0.06 3.83
N SER A 154 -9.06 0.57 4.04
CA SER A 154 -8.28 1.22 2.99
C SER A 154 -7.27 0.22 2.41
N MET A 155 -7.21 0.11 1.08
CA MET A 155 -6.31 -0.81 0.36
C MET A 155 -6.11 -0.37 -1.09
N GLY A 156 -5.16 -0.96 -1.82
CA GLY A 156 -4.93 -0.65 -3.24
C GLY A 156 -4.69 0.85 -3.49
N PHE A 157 -3.92 1.50 -2.61
CA PHE A 157 -3.68 2.96 -2.60
C PHE A 157 -4.92 3.84 -2.37
N CYS A 158 -6.09 3.24 -2.15
CA CYS A 158 -7.36 3.92 -1.93
C CYS A 158 -7.59 4.13 -0.42
N LEU A 159 -7.79 5.39 -0.03
CA LEU A 159 -8.08 5.77 1.36
C LEU A 159 -9.59 5.92 1.61
N HIS A 160 -10.28 6.60 0.70
CA HIS A 160 -11.74 6.71 0.69
C HIS A 160 -12.27 6.32 -0.69
N ASN A 161 -13.48 5.80 -0.74
CA ASN A 161 -14.12 5.50 -2.00
C ASN A 161 -14.79 6.76 -2.59
N ASN A 162 -14.03 7.52 -3.39
CA ASN A 162 -14.47 8.77 -3.99
C ASN A 162 -15.75 8.61 -4.84
N ALA A 163 -15.84 7.51 -5.61
CA ALA A 163 -17.00 7.20 -6.45
C ALA A 163 -18.24 6.90 -5.60
N ALA A 164 -18.08 6.09 -4.54
CA ALA A 164 -19.17 5.80 -3.63
C ALA A 164 -19.66 7.06 -2.90
N VAL A 165 -18.75 7.93 -2.45
CA VAL A 165 -19.11 9.22 -1.82
C VAL A 165 -19.94 10.08 -2.78
N ALA A 166 -19.50 10.24 -4.03
CA ALA A 166 -20.24 10.99 -5.05
C ALA A 166 -21.63 10.41 -5.31
N ALA A 167 -21.74 9.08 -5.41
CA ALA A 167 -23.01 8.39 -5.60
C ALA A 167 -23.97 8.59 -4.41
N LEU A 168 -23.48 8.49 -3.17
CA LEU A 168 -24.31 8.73 -1.98
C LEU A 168 -24.76 10.19 -1.90
N VAL A 169 -23.90 11.16 -2.25
CA VAL A 169 -24.27 12.58 -2.31
C VAL A 169 -25.39 12.80 -3.34
N ALA A 170 -25.30 12.17 -4.51
CA ALA A 170 -26.36 12.18 -5.51
C ALA A 170 -27.70 11.65 -4.94
N GLN A 171 -27.65 10.55 -4.20
CA GLN A 171 -28.85 9.98 -3.57
C GLN A 171 -29.45 10.93 -2.54
N THR A 172 -28.64 11.61 -1.72
CA THR A 172 -29.14 12.61 -0.76
C THR A 172 -29.77 13.82 -1.45
N ALA A 173 -29.40 14.10 -2.70
CA ALA A 173 -30.03 15.11 -3.55
C ALA A 173 -31.31 14.61 -4.27
N GLY A 174 -31.74 13.36 -4.02
CA GLY A 174 -33.00 12.80 -4.55
C GLY A 174 -32.85 11.88 -5.77
N VAL A 175 -31.63 11.57 -6.20
CA VAL A 175 -31.38 10.67 -7.34
C VAL A 175 -31.71 9.22 -6.97
N LYS A 176 -32.68 8.62 -7.69
CA LYS A 176 -33.16 7.25 -7.39
C LYS A 176 -32.23 6.14 -7.88
N LYS A 177 -31.46 6.38 -8.94
CA LYS A 177 -30.58 5.40 -9.57
C LYS A 177 -29.27 6.04 -9.99
N VAL A 178 -28.16 5.40 -9.68
CA VAL A 178 -26.81 5.85 -10.06
C VAL A 178 -26.09 4.69 -10.74
N LEU A 179 -25.48 4.93 -11.89
CA LEU A 179 -24.64 3.96 -12.58
C LEU A 179 -23.18 4.33 -12.35
N ILE A 180 -22.36 3.36 -11.93
CA ILE A 180 -20.91 3.51 -11.79
C ILE A 180 -20.27 2.56 -12.80
N VAL A 181 -19.53 3.10 -13.75
CA VAL A 181 -18.76 2.34 -14.73
C VAL A 181 -17.29 2.46 -14.35
N ASP A 182 -16.64 1.33 -14.07
CA ASP A 182 -15.26 1.30 -13.58
C ASP A 182 -14.36 0.73 -14.67
N ARG A 183 -13.68 1.63 -15.38
CA ARG A 183 -12.79 1.30 -16.49
C ARG A 183 -11.33 1.14 -16.07
N ASP A 184 -11.06 1.12 -14.76
CA ASP A 184 -9.73 0.77 -14.27
C ASP A 184 -9.39 -0.69 -14.66
N VAL A 185 -8.10 -0.98 -14.81
CA VAL A 185 -7.64 -2.34 -15.14
C VAL A 185 -7.81 -3.30 -13.95
N HIS A 186 -7.83 -2.77 -12.73
CA HIS A 186 -8.03 -3.53 -11.51
C HIS A 186 -9.50 -3.55 -11.12
N HIS A 187 -9.93 -4.67 -10.56
CA HIS A 187 -11.28 -4.80 -10.02
C HIS A 187 -11.47 -3.89 -8.80
N GLY A 188 -12.46 -3.00 -8.88
CA GLY A 188 -12.90 -2.08 -7.83
C GLY A 188 -13.69 -2.77 -6.73
N ASN A 189 -13.07 -3.76 -6.07
CA ASN A 189 -13.65 -4.59 -5.02
C ASN A 189 -14.30 -3.78 -3.88
N GLY A 190 -13.72 -2.64 -3.50
CA GLY A 190 -14.27 -1.78 -2.45
C GLY A 190 -15.60 -1.14 -2.84
N THR A 191 -15.71 -0.68 -4.10
CA THR A 191 -16.95 -0.11 -4.64
C THR A 191 -18.05 -1.16 -4.71
N GLN A 192 -17.72 -2.36 -5.17
CA GLN A 192 -18.64 -3.50 -5.19
C GLN A 192 -19.13 -3.83 -3.77
N GLU A 193 -18.24 -3.99 -2.80
CA GLU A 193 -18.62 -4.33 -1.42
C GLU A 193 -19.60 -3.31 -0.81
N ILE A 194 -19.35 -2.01 -1.03
CA ILE A 194 -20.20 -0.93 -0.52
C ILE A 194 -21.63 -1.03 -1.07
N PHE A 195 -21.79 -1.31 -2.36
CA PHE A 195 -23.10 -1.32 -3.01
C PHE A 195 -23.81 -2.69 -2.98
N GLU A 196 -23.09 -3.78 -2.78
CA GLU A 196 -23.69 -5.08 -2.42
C GLU A 196 -24.41 -5.01 -1.07
N GLN A 197 -23.82 -4.32 -0.10
CA GLN A 197 -24.43 -4.14 1.22
C GLN A 197 -25.59 -3.12 1.19
N ASN A 198 -25.55 -2.16 0.27
CA ASN A 198 -26.55 -1.10 0.18
C ASN A 198 -27.70 -1.46 -0.79
N LYS A 199 -28.69 -2.23 -0.29
CA LYS A 199 -29.90 -2.62 -1.05
C LYS A 199 -30.78 -1.46 -1.53
N SER A 200 -30.53 -0.23 -1.07
CA SER A 200 -31.31 0.95 -1.48
C SER A 200 -30.88 1.54 -2.83
N MET A 201 -29.75 1.11 -3.38
CA MET A 201 -29.22 1.60 -4.66
C MET A 201 -29.14 0.46 -5.69
N PRO A 202 -29.99 0.46 -6.74
CA PRO A 202 -29.77 -0.43 -7.86
C PRO A 202 -28.51 0.03 -8.59
N TRP A 203 -27.45 -0.76 -8.46
CA TRP A 203 -26.14 -0.51 -9.05
C TRP A 203 -25.84 -1.59 -10.09
N THR A 204 -24.96 -1.29 -11.03
CA THR A 204 -24.45 -2.26 -12.01
C THR A 204 -22.97 -1.96 -12.18
N TYR A 205 -22.13 -2.97 -11.93
CA TYR A 205 -20.69 -2.90 -12.22
C TYR A 205 -20.49 -3.28 -13.69
N LEU A 206 -19.80 -2.42 -14.45
CA LEU A 206 -19.36 -2.67 -15.82
C LEU A 206 -17.89 -2.29 -15.95
#